data_AF-J3J7I7-F1
#
_entry.id   AF-J3J7I7-F1
#
_cell.length_a   1.000
_cell.length_b   1.000
_cell.length_c   1.000
_cell.angle_alpha   90.00
_cell.angle_beta   90.00
_cell.angle_gamma   90.00
#
_symmetry.space_group_name_H-M   'P 1'
#
loop_
_entity.id
_entity.type
_entity.pdbx_description
1 polymer ?
#
loop_
_entity_poly.entity_id
_entity_poly.type
_entity_poly.pdbx_seq_one_letter_code
_entity_poly.pdbx_strand_id
1 'polypeptide(L)'
;MNNRRTLTTTVAACAGLALLLGACTPTTPIARPTPTPTPTSSSPTPGPTPTPAPSPTRSTPMPECNGWITTVDETAQFAPGKNPNEPKFVISKVGIENGAMYAAISGGWPDGYPGWIKDRLYVGEPKHVPTIGTFTLLDITTAQAVYGHGSATFCFEPDPDFEVSSTH
;
A
#
# COMPACT_ATOMS: atom_id res chain seq x y z
N MET A 1 46.16 -22.82 -27.37
CA MET A 1 47.06 -21.65 -27.35
C MET A 1 46.76 -20.80 -26.13
N ASN A 2 47.81 -20.47 -25.38
CA ASN A 2 47.83 -19.60 -24.20
C ASN A 2 47.12 -18.26 -24.44
N ASN A 3 46.42 -17.74 -23.43
CA ASN A 3 46.68 -16.35 -23.05
C ASN A 3 46.44 -16.08 -21.56
N ARG A 4 47.20 -15.12 -21.06
CA ARG A 4 47.78 -15.06 -19.71
C ARG A 4 46.83 -14.50 -18.64
N ARG A 5 46.99 -15.05 -17.42
CA ARG A 5 46.52 -14.51 -16.14
C ARG A 5 47.24 -13.19 -15.83
N THR A 6 46.50 -12.21 -15.31
CA THR A 6 47.06 -11.18 -14.42
C THR A 6 46.03 -10.93 -13.31
N LEU A 7 46.27 -11.49 -12.12
CA LEU A 7 45.53 -11.20 -10.89
C LEU A 7 46.53 -10.57 -9.92
N THR A 8 46.30 -9.33 -9.54
CA THR A 8 47.18 -8.53 -8.69
C THR A 8 46.88 -8.82 -7.22
N THR A 9 47.90 -9.28 -6.51
CA THR A 9 47.97 -9.55 -5.08
C THR A 9 48.11 -8.27 -4.26
N THR A 10 47.46 -8.19 -3.10
CA THR A 10 48.01 -7.49 -1.92
C THR A 10 47.54 -8.20 -0.65
N VAL A 11 48.51 -8.72 0.11
CA VAL A 11 48.35 -9.32 1.44
C VAL A 11 49.06 -8.37 2.39
N ALA A 12 48.39 -7.94 3.46
CA ALA A 12 49.03 -7.18 4.54
C ALA A 12 49.00 -8.02 5.82
N ALA A 13 50.19 -8.43 6.25
CA ALA A 13 50.46 -9.13 7.49
C ALA A 13 50.85 -8.12 8.58
N CYS A 14 50.36 -8.30 9.81
CA CYS A 14 50.91 -7.62 10.99
C CYS A 14 51.36 -8.69 11.99
N ALA A 15 52.69 -8.87 12.06
CA ALA A 15 53.38 -9.62 13.09
C ALA A 15 53.56 -8.73 14.35
N GLY A 16 53.50 -9.35 15.53
CA GLY A 16 53.41 -8.68 16.83
C GLY A 16 54.73 -8.28 17.48
N LEU A 17 54.69 -7.99 18.78
CA LEU A 17 55.86 -7.97 19.67
C LEU A 17 55.45 -8.05 21.14
N ALA A 18 56.18 -8.85 21.92
CA ALA A 18 55.88 -9.21 23.31
C ALA A 18 56.99 -8.78 24.28
N LEU A 19 56.62 -8.73 25.57
CA LEU A 19 57.39 -8.74 26.83
C LEU A 19 58.26 -7.52 27.21
N LEU A 20 58.11 -7.07 28.47
CA LEU A 20 59.21 -6.95 29.45
C LEU A 20 58.67 -6.79 30.91
N LEU A 21 59.49 -7.26 31.85
CA LEU A 21 59.24 -7.62 33.26
C LEU A 21 59.43 -6.45 34.25
N GLY A 22 58.89 -6.54 35.48
CA GLY A 22 59.33 -5.66 36.59
C GLY A 22 58.62 -5.78 37.95
N ALA A 23 59.25 -6.51 38.88
CA ALA A 23 59.46 -6.27 40.33
C ALA A 23 58.31 -6.14 41.39
N CYS A 24 58.35 -7.10 42.33
CA CYS A 24 58.34 -7.06 43.82
C CYS A 24 57.57 -6.05 44.72
N THR A 25 56.98 -6.65 45.77
CA THR A 25 56.59 -6.16 47.15
C THR A 25 55.17 -5.58 47.34
N PRO A 26 54.62 -5.48 48.58
CA PRO A 26 54.66 -6.36 49.77
C PRO A 26 53.26 -6.88 50.18
N THR A 27 53.20 -7.89 51.06
CA THR A 27 51.96 -8.49 51.57
C THR A 27 51.18 -7.53 52.49
N THR A 28 50.04 -7.03 52.00
CA THR A 28 49.05 -6.26 52.78
C THR A 28 48.05 -7.22 53.45
N PRO A 29 47.64 -7.02 54.73
CA PRO A 29 46.60 -7.82 55.34
C PRO A 29 45.27 -7.64 54.61
N ILE A 30 44.67 -8.75 54.18
CA ILE A 30 43.39 -8.78 53.48
C ILE A 30 42.29 -8.32 54.44
N ALA A 31 41.74 -7.13 54.20
CA ALA A 31 40.49 -6.70 54.81
C ALA A 31 39.33 -7.55 54.25
N ARG A 32 38.45 -7.98 55.16
CA ARG A 32 37.24 -8.76 54.89
C ARG A 32 36.39 -8.09 53.80
N PRO A 33 35.91 -8.79 52.77
CA PRO A 33 35.06 -8.18 51.76
C PRO A 33 33.72 -7.76 52.39
N THR A 34 33.43 -6.46 52.32
CA THR A 34 32.10 -5.90 52.55
C THR A 34 31.16 -6.45 51.46
N PRO A 35 29.94 -6.90 51.79
CA PRO A 35 29.00 -7.33 50.75
C PRO A 35 28.68 -6.16 49.82
N THR A 36 29.02 -6.33 48.54
CA THR A 36 28.67 -5.40 47.46
C THR A 36 27.15 -5.36 47.32
N PRO A 37 26.50 -4.17 47.31
CA PRO A 37 25.06 -4.09 47.05
C PRO A 37 24.76 -4.61 45.65
N THR A 38 23.79 -5.52 45.57
CA THR A 38 23.25 -6.09 44.32
C THR A 38 22.78 -4.96 43.39
N PRO A 39 23.20 -4.91 42.11
CA PRO A 39 22.67 -3.92 41.17
C PRO A 39 21.18 -4.21 40.94
N THR A 40 20.33 -3.25 41.31
CA THR A 40 18.92 -3.26 40.92
C THR A 40 18.84 -2.98 39.43
N SER A 41 18.55 -4.02 38.64
CA SER A 41 18.26 -3.87 37.22
C SER A 41 16.95 -3.10 37.06
N SER A 42 17.03 -1.80 36.79
CA SER A 42 15.88 -1.01 36.35
C SER A 42 15.61 -1.36 34.90
N SER A 43 14.57 -2.18 34.68
CA SER A 43 13.99 -2.45 33.36
C SER A 43 13.67 -1.11 32.67
N PRO A 44 14.15 -0.86 31.44
CA PRO A 44 13.75 0.34 30.71
C PRO A 44 12.25 0.28 30.47
N THR A 45 11.54 1.33 30.90
CA THR A 45 10.14 1.54 30.55
C THR A 45 10.03 1.55 29.02
N PRO A 46 9.13 0.75 28.41
CA PRO A 46 8.86 0.87 26.98
C PRO A 46 8.52 2.32 26.65
N GLY A 47 9.28 2.92 25.74
CA GLY A 47 8.97 4.24 25.21
C GLY A 47 7.58 4.24 24.56
N PRO A 48 6.93 5.41 24.45
CA PRO A 48 5.60 5.49 23.85
C PRO A 48 5.63 4.91 22.43
N THR A 49 4.78 3.91 22.19
CA THR A 49 4.51 3.39 20.84
C THR A 49 4.10 4.58 19.95
N PRO A 50 4.73 4.78 18.78
CA PRO A 50 4.31 5.85 17.88
C PRO A 50 2.84 5.63 17.51
N THR A 51 2.01 6.62 17.82
CA THR A 51 0.61 6.64 17.41
C THR A 51 0.59 6.60 15.88
N PRO A 52 -0.15 5.66 15.24
CA PRO A 52 -0.30 5.67 13.80
C PRO A 52 -0.83 7.05 13.37
N ALA A 53 -0.21 7.61 12.32
CA ALA A 53 -0.63 8.88 11.77
C ALA A 53 -2.13 8.81 11.42
N PRO A 54 -2.92 9.86 11.71
CA PRO A 54 -4.34 9.86 11.38
C PRO A 54 -4.49 9.63 9.88
N SER A 55 -5.24 8.59 9.52
CA SER A 55 -5.75 8.43 8.15
C SER A 55 -6.49 9.73 7.78
N PRO A 56 -6.28 10.33 6.59
CA PRO A 56 -6.96 11.54 6.21
C PRO A 56 -8.47 11.29 6.25
N THR A 57 -9.13 11.77 7.29
CA THR A 57 -10.59 11.75 7.40
C THR A 57 -11.07 12.87 6.48
N ARG A 58 -11.23 12.56 5.19
CA ARG A 58 -11.82 13.49 4.23
C ARG A 58 -13.31 13.56 4.55
N SER A 59 -13.70 14.52 5.39
CA SER A 59 -15.09 14.84 5.73
C SER A 59 -15.83 15.58 4.60
N THR A 60 -15.58 15.20 3.35
CA THR A 60 -16.52 15.56 2.28
C THR A 60 -17.72 14.63 2.47
N PRO A 61 -18.95 15.13 2.60
CA PRO A 61 -20.12 14.28 2.52
C PRO A 61 -19.99 13.49 1.22
N MET A 62 -19.88 12.16 1.31
CA MET A 62 -19.93 11.35 0.10
C MET A 62 -21.24 11.70 -0.61
N PRO A 63 -21.23 11.84 -1.94
CA PRO A 63 -22.46 12.06 -2.69
C PRO A 63 -23.50 11.02 -2.23
N GLU A 64 -24.71 11.48 -1.91
CA GLU A 64 -25.81 10.56 -1.63
C GLU A 64 -25.99 9.67 -2.86
N CYS A 65 -25.94 8.36 -2.64
CA CYS A 65 -26.09 7.37 -3.69
C CYS A 65 -27.55 6.92 -3.74
N ASN A 66 -28.28 7.23 -4.82
CA ASN A 66 -29.67 6.75 -4.99
C ASN A 66 -29.73 5.42 -5.77
N GLY A 67 -28.58 4.88 -6.14
CA GLY A 67 -28.41 3.58 -6.76
C GLY A 67 -27.85 2.57 -5.76
N TRP A 68 -26.86 1.78 -6.18
CA TRP A 68 -26.14 0.89 -5.28
C TRP A 68 -24.64 1.19 -5.27
N ILE A 69 -24.04 0.91 -4.12
CA ILE A 69 -22.60 1.05 -3.91
C ILE A 69 -21.96 -0.29 -4.23
N THR A 70 -20.88 -0.26 -5.01
CA THR A 70 -20.08 -1.44 -5.31
C THR A 70 -18.60 -1.10 -5.28
N THR A 71 -17.79 -2.07 -4.87
CA THR A 71 -16.34 -1.98 -4.87
C THR A 71 -15.80 -2.96 -5.88
N VAL A 72 -14.97 -2.48 -6.80
CA VAL A 72 -14.38 -3.26 -7.88
C VAL A 72 -12.87 -3.16 -7.79
N ASP A 73 -12.21 -4.31 -7.79
CA ASP A 73 -10.76 -4.38 -7.80
C ASP A 73 -10.20 -3.76 -9.08
N GLU A 74 -9.06 -3.12 -8.98
CA GLU A 74 -8.33 -2.63 -10.13
C GLU A 74 -8.01 -3.79 -11.08
N THR A 75 -8.26 -3.58 -12.36
CA THR A 75 -8.23 -4.57 -13.47
C THR A 75 -9.41 -5.55 -13.52
N ALA A 76 -10.31 -5.54 -12.53
CA ALA A 76 -11.49 -6.38 -12.56
C ALA A 76 -12.57 -5.86 -13.53
N GLN A 77 -13.46 -6.76 -13.91
CA GLN A 77 -14.63 -6.45 -14.73
C GLN A 77 -15.83 -6.17 -13.84
N PHE A 78 -16.58 -5.14 -14.19
CA PHE A 78 -17.89 -4.81 -13.64
C PHE A 78 -18.95 -4.99 -14.72
N ALA A 79 -19.97 -5.79 -14.44
CA ALA A 79 -21.10 -6.04 -15.32
C ALA A 79 -22.40 -5.72 -14.57
N PRO A 80 -22.94 -4.48 -14.69
CA PRO A 80 -24.14 -4.08 -13.95
C PRO A 80 -25.42 -4.67 -14.54
N GLY A 81 -25.38 -5.16 -15.78
CA GLY A 81 -26.54 -5.67 -16.49
C GLY A 81 -26.98 -7.05 -16.00
N LYS A 82 -28.26 -7.35 -16.22
CA LYS A 82 -28.84 -8.68 -16.01
C LYS A 82 -28.15 -9.76 -16.85
N ASN A 83 -27.67 -9.41 -18.04
CA ASN A 83 -26.77 -10.26 -18.80
C ASN A 83 -25.33 -10.09 -18.24
N PRO A 84 -24.71 -11.13 -17.66
CA PRO A 84 -23.36 -11.00 -17.10
C PRO A 84 -22.27 -10.76 -18.16
N ASN A 85 -22.60 -10.92 -19.45
CA ASN A 85 -21.67 -10.70 -20.54
C ASN A 85 -21.62 -9.26 -21.05
N GLU A 86 -22.62 -8.43 -20.74
CA GLU A 86 -22.75 -7.07 -21.27
C GLU A 86 -23.80 -6.23 -20.51
N PRO A 87 -23.60 -4.92 -20.37
CA PRO A 87 -22.37 -4.20 -20.70
C PRO A 87 -21.26 -4.53 -19.70
N LYS A 88 -20.00 -4.45 -20.12
CA LYS A 88 -18.84 -4.71 -19.27
C LYS A 88 -17.94 -3.49 -19.18
N PHE A 89 -17.49 -3.19 -17.97
CA PHE A 89 -16.54 -2.14 -17.68
C PHE A 89 -15.31 -2.73 -17.02
N VAL A 90 -14.15 -2.19 -17.35
CA VAL A 90 -12.89 -2.47 -16.67
C VAL A 90 -12.50 -1.23 -15.89
N ILE A 91 -12.26 -1.42 -14.60
CA ILE A 91 -11.67 -0.40 -13.73
C ILE A 91 -10.15 -0.56 -13.79
N SER A 92 -9.42 0.53 -13.96
CA SER A 92 -7.96 0.50 -14.05
C SER A 92 -7.35 1.79 -13.55
N LYS A 93 -6.03 1.82 -13.34
CA LYS A 93 -5.27 3.01 -12.95
C LYS A 93 -5.90 3.68 -11.72
N VAL A 94 -6.14 2.90 -10.67
CA VAL A 94 -6.70 3.44 -9.42
C VAL A 94 -5.59 4.17 -8.69
N GLY A 95 -5.78 5.45 -8.38
CA GLY A 95 -4.70 6.22 -7.79
C GLY A 95 -5.05 7.64 -7.37
N ILE A 96 -4.03 8.33 -6.87
CA ILE A 96 -4.10 9.73 -6.47
C ILE A 96 -3.15 10.52 -7.38
N GLU A 97 -3.66 11.56 -8.02
CA GLU A 97 -2.87 12.48 -8.83
C GLU A 97 -3.19 13.92 -8.40
N ASN A 98 -2.16 14.71 -8.08
CA ASN A 98 -2.31 16.08 -7.59
C ASN A 98 -3.28 16.20 -6.38
N GLY A 99 -3.37 15.17 -5.54
CA GLY A 99 -4.30 15.10 -4.39
C GLY A 99 -5.74 14.70 -4.74
N ALA A 100 -6.08 14.58 -6.03
CA ALA A 100 -7.37 14.07 -6.50
C ALA A 100 -7.33 12.54 -6.60
N MET A 101 -8.30 11.89 -5.97
CA MET A 101 -8.51 10.44 -6.11
C MET A 101 -9.24 10.18 -7.42
N TYR A 102 -8.76 9.21 -8.19
CA TYR A 102 -9.33 8.86 -9.47
C TYR A 102 -9.26 7.35 -9.74
N ALA A 103 -10.11 6.90 -10.66
CA ALA A 103 -10.05 5.58 -11.30
C ALA A 103 -10.37 5.72 -12.78
N ALA A 104 -9.67 5.01 -13.65
CA ALA A 104 -10.03 4.95 -15.06
C ALA A 104 -11.11 3.89 -15.30
N ILE A 105 -12.12 4.24 -16.07
CA ILE A 105 -13.20 3.35 -16.50
C ILE A 105 -13.15 3.19 -18.02
N SER A 106 -13.26 1.96 -18.50
CA SER A 106 -13.40 1.71 -19.92
C SER A 106 -14.33 0.53 -20.19
N GLY A 107 -15.22 0.66 -21.16
CA GLY A 107 -16.13 -0.40 -21.57
C GLY A 107 -17.53 0.12 -21.84
N GLY A 108 -18.51 -0.78 -21.87
CA GLY A 108 -19.88 -0.51 -22.28
C GLY A 108 -20.48 -1.68 -23.05
N TRP A 109 -21.38 -1.37 -23.96
CA TRP A 109 -21.92 -2.35 -24.91
C TRP A 109 -20.86 -2.75 -25.96
N PRO A 110 -20.75 -4.05 -26.29
CA PRO A 110 -19.69 -4.56 -27.16
C PRO A 110 -19.83 -4.16 -28.64
N ASP A 111 -21.03 -3.80 -29.07
CA ASP A 111 -21.40 -3.42 -30.43
C ASP A 111 -21.12 -1.94 -30.75
N GLY A 112 -20.62 -1.16 -29.78
CA GLY A 112 -20.38 0.27 -29.94
C GLY A 112 -21.66 1.11 -29.93
N TYR A 113 -22.79 0.54 -29.48
CA TYR A 113 -24.00 1.27 -29.13
C TYR A 113 -23.68 2.41 -28.13
N PRO A 114 -24.43 3.53 -28.08
CA PRO A 114 -24.28 4.53 -27.03
C PRO A 114 -24.18 3.85 -25.66
N GLY A 115 -23.18 4.25 -24.87
CA GLY A 115 -22.85 3.56 -23.62
C GLY A 115 -21.42 3.03 -23.55
N TRP A 116 -20.63 3.17 -24.62
CA TRP A 116 -19.17 3.00 -24.52
C TRP A 116 -18.50 4.23 -23.89
N ILE A 117 -17.73 4.02 -22.83
CA ILE A 117 -16.92 5.03 -22.14
C ILE A 117 -15.45 4.63 -22.14
N LYS A 118 -14.57 5.63 -22.19
CA LYS A 118 -13.15 5.52 -21.84
C LYS A 118 -12.72 6.83 -21.20
N ASP A 119 -12.75 6.90 -19.88
CA ASP A 119 -12.57 8.14 -19.14
C ASP A 119 -11.92 7.90 -17.77
N ARG A 120 -11.64 8.98 -17.04
CA ARG A 120 -11.28 8.98 -15.63
C ARG A 120 -12.45 9.47 -14.80
N LEU A 121 -12.81 8.71 -13.79
CA LEU A 121 -13.74 9.12 -12.75
C LEU A 121 -12.93 9.76 -11.62
N TYR A 122 -13.36 10.95 -11.18
CA TYR A 122 -12.82 11.59 -9.98
C TYR A 122 -13.84 11.47 -8.85
N VAL A 123 -13.34 11.42 -7.61
CA VAL A 123 -14.21 11.27 -6.44
C VAL A 123 -15.22 12.43 -6.37
N GLY A 124 -16.50 12.08 -6.27
CA GLY A 124 -17.61 13.02 -6.19
C GLY A 124 -18.12 13.55 -7.53
N GLU A 125 -17.48 13.22 -8.65
CA GLU A 125 -17.90 13.67 -9.97
C GLU A 125 -18.76 12.59 -10.67
N PRO A 126 -20.07 12.82 -10.86
CA PRO A 126 -20.93 11.88 -11.55
C PRO A 126 -20.62 11.85 -13.04
N LYS A 127 -20.55 10.65 -13.61
CA LYS A 127 -20.35 10.41 -15.04
C LYS A 127 -21.47 9.55 -15.59
N HIS A 128 -22.37 10.18 -16.34
CA HIS A 128 -23.44 9.49 -17.04
C HIS A 128 -22.92 8.78 -18.30
N VAL A 129 -23.30 7.51 -18.43
CA VAL A 129 -23.04 6.63 -19.56
C VAL A 129 -24.40 6.27 -20.18
N PRO A 130 -24.72 6.79 -21.38
CA PRO A 130 -26.04 6.64 -21.96
C PRO A 130 -26.48 5.18 -22.08
N THR A 131 -27.76 4.92 -21.81
CA THR A 131 -28.42 3.60 -21.89
C THR A 131 -27.98 2.59 -20.83
N ILE A 132 -27.16 3.03 -19.87
CA ILE A 132 -26.59 2.17 -18.82
C ILE A 132 -26.82 2.79 -17.46
N GLY A 133 -26.31 4.00 -17.22
CA GLY A 133 -26.44 4.65 -15.92
C GLY A 133 -25.34 5.66 -15.62
N THR A 134 -25.35 6.16 -14.40
CA THR A 134 -24.39 7.14 -13.88
C THR A 134 -23.44 6.48 -12.90
N PHE A 135 -22.14 6.70 -13.11
CA PHE A 135 -21.07 6.26 -12.23
C PHE A 135 -20.55 7.43 -11.43
N THR A 136 -20.53 7.32 -10.10
CA THR A 136 -19.93 8.33 -9.22
C THR A 136 -18.89 7.65 -8.35
N LEU A 137 -17.61 8.01 -8.53
CA LEU A 137 -16.54 7.48 -7.69
C LEU A 137 -16.71 8.03 -6.27
N LEU A 138 -16.77 7.15 -5.28
CA LEU A 138 -16.96 7.51 -3.87
C LEU A 138 -15.63 7.47 -3.13
N ASP A 139 -14.85 6.41 -3.35
CA ASP A 139 -13.57 6.22 -2.68
C ASP A 139 -12.65 5.28 -3.48
N ILE A 140 -11.37 5.26 -3.12
CA ILE A 140 -10.39 4.32 -3.66
C ILE A 140 -9.52 3.72 -2.54
N THR A 141 -9.13 2.46 -2.73
CA THR A 141 -7.99 1.88 -2.02
C THR A 141 -6.83 1.78 -2.99
N THR A 142 -5.69 2.41 -2.69
CA THR A 142 -4.49 2.27 -3.53
C THR A 142 -3.72 1.00 -3.17
N ALA A 143 -3.06 0.40 -4.16
CA ALA A 143 -2.16 -0.72 -3.94
C ALA A 143 -1.07 -0.38 -2.90
N GLN A 144 -0.90 -1.23 -1.88
CA GLN A 144 0.13 -1.06 -0.84
C GLN A 144 1.44 -1.81 -1.15
N ALA A 145 1.46 -2.61 -2.23
CA ALA A 145 2.60 -3.43 -2.64
C ALA A 145 2.92 -3.23 -4.12
N VAL A 146 4.16 -3.52 -4.52
CA VAL A 146 4.66 -3.35 -5.91
C VAL A 146 3.84 -4.11 -6.97
N TYR A 147 3.18 -5.21 -6.56
CA TYR A 147 2.26 -5.99 -7.41
C TYR A 147 0.84 -6.02 -6.86
N GLY A 148 0.52 -5.12 -5.93
CA GLY A 148 -0.83 -4.97 -5.41
C GLY A 148 -1.73 -4.32 -6.45
N HIS A 149 -3.02 -4.64 -6.38
CA HIS A 149 -4.06 -3.94 -7.10
C HIS A 149 -4.81 -3.04 -6.12
N GLY A 150 -5.15 -1.82 -6.55
CA GLY A 150 -6.09 -1.01 -5.81
C GLY A 150 -7.52 -1.52 -5.94
N SER A 151 -8.47 -0.78 -5.42
CA SER A 151 -9.89 -0.96 -5.70
C SER A 151 -10.58 0.40 -5.76
N ALA A 152 -11.68 0.48 -6.51
CA ALA A 152 -12.51 1.66 -6.62
C ALA A 152 -13.91 1.33 -6.09
N THR A 153 -14.41 2.17 -5.20
CA THR A 153 -15.78 2.12 -4.71
C THR A 153 -16.58 3.20 -5.40
N PHE A 154 -17.65 2.83 -6.09
CA PHE A 154 -18.51 3.77 -6.81
C PHE A 154 -19.98 3.53 -6.48
N CYS A 155 -20.76 4.61 -6.55
CA CYS A 155 -22.20 4.54 -6.69
C CYS A 155 -22.51 4.33 -8.18
N PHE A 156 -23.35 3.35 -8.47
CA PHE A 156 -23.93 3.18 -9.79
C PHE A 156 -25.44 3.37 -9.73
N GLU A 157 -25.92 4.34 -10.50
CA GLU A 157 -27.34 4.68 -10.63
C GLU A 157 -27.80 4.27 -12.03
N PRO A 158 -28.59 3.19 -12.17
CA PRO A 158 -28.98 2.70 -13.49
C PRO A 158 -29.91 3.70 -14.19
N ASP A 159 -29.84 3.74 -15.52
CA ASP A 159 -30.87 4.43 -16.31
C ASP A 159 -32.24 3.74 -16.10
N PRO A 160 -33.37 4.47 -16.21
CA PRO A 160 -34.69 3.90 -15.96
C PRO A 160 -35.02 2.64 -16.77
N ASP A 161 -34.48 2.54 -17.98
CA ASP A 161 -34.71 1.41 -18.91
C ASP A 161 -33.60 0.34 -18.84
N PHE A 162 -32.60 0.50 -17.97
CA PHE A 162 -31.48 -0.43 -17.86
C PHE A 162 -31.81 -1.60 -16.92
N GLU A 163 -31.80 -2.83 -17.45
CA GLU A 163 -32.04 -4.04 -16.65
C GLU A 163 -30.80 -4.43 -15.84
N VAL A 164 -30.86 -4.21 -14.53
CA VAL A 164 -29.77 -4.53 -13.58
C VAL A 164 -29.75 -6.00 -13.17
N SER A 165 -28.58 -6.51 -12.80
CA SER A 165 -28.47 -7.84 -12.18
C SER A 165 -29.17 -7.86 -10.82
N SER A 166 -29.83 -8.97 -10.50
CA SER A 166 -30.47 -9.17 -9.19
C SER A 166 -29.50 -9.56 -8.07
N THR A 167 -28.19 -9.61 -8.36
CA THR A 167 -27.15 -10.09 -7.43
C THR A 167 -26.17 -8.94 -7.18
N HIS A 168 -26.52 -8.06 -6.25
CA HIS A 168 -25.70 -6.93 -5.84
C HIS A 168 -25.60 -6.88 -4.31
#